data_AF-A0A938RHV4-F1
#
_entry.id   AF-A0A938RHV4-F1
#
_cell.length_a   1.000
_cell.length_b   1.000
_cell.length_c   1.000
_cell.angle_alpha   90.00
_cell.angle_beta   90.00
_cell.angle_gamma   90.00
#
_symmetry.space_group_name_H-M   'P 1'
#
loop_
_entity.id
_entity.type
_entity.pdbx_description
1 polymer ?
#
loop_
_entity_poly.entity_id
_entity_poly.type
_entity_poly.pdbx_seq_one_letter_code
_entity_poly.pdbx_strand_id
1 'polypeptide(L)'
;MKKRALTISPKLSLFKRTVTDPRRIYHVGRNDPCPCGSFKKYKDCHADAGEAYLKKLERQRMQDELRARGVPLWKRWLMMR
;
A
#
# COMPACT_ATOMS: atom_id res chain seq x y z
N MET A 1 6.65 -32.09 -30.07
CA MET A 1 7.17 -30.90 -29.36
C MET A 1 6.19 -30.52 -28.24
N LYS A 2 6.46 -30.95 -27.00
CA LYS A 2 5.55 -30.73 -25.86
C LYS A 2 5.90 -29.40 -25.19
N LYS A 3 5.01 -28.41 -25.29
CA LYS A 3 5.14 -27.13 -24.59
C LYS A 3 5.05 -27.41 -23.08
N ARG A 4 6.18 -27.30 -22.38
CA ARG A 4 6.21 -27.41 -20.91
C ARG A 4 5.48 -26.20 -20.35
N ALA A 5 4.31 -26.42 -19.76
CA ALA A 5 3.66 -25.44 -18.91
C ALA A 5 4.61 -25.14 -17.75
N LEU A 6 5.08 -23.89 -17.66
CA LEU A 6 5.79 -23.41 -16.48
C LEU A 6 4.77 -23.32 -15.35
N THR A 7 4.66 -24.40 -14.58
CA THR A 7 3.94 -24.40 -13.31
C THR A 7 4.71 -23.51 -12.35
N ILE A 8 4.35 -22.23 -12.30
CA ILE A 8 4.82 -21.33 -11.26
C ILE A 8 4.36 -21.94 -9.94
N SER A 9 5.32 -22.45 -9.17
CA SER A 9 5.07 -23.12 -7.90
C SER A 9 4.33 -22.16 -6.94
N PRO A 10 3.31 -22.61 -6.18
CA PRO A 10 2.56 -21.77 -5.23
C PRO A 10 3.40 -21.27 -4.03
N LYS A 11 4.71 -21.56 -4.00
CA LYS A 11 5.67 -21.15 -2.97
C LYS A 11 6.16 -19.71 -3.08
N LEU A 12 5.54 -18.87 -3.91
CA LEU A 12 5.68 -17.41 -3.82
C LEU A 12 4.64 -16.75 -2.88
N SER A 13 3.92 -17.56 -2.09
CA SER A 13 2.98 -17.08 -1.06
C SER A 13 3.65 -16.82 0.32
N LEU A 14 4.97 -16.94 0.42
CA LEU A 14 5.72 -16.75 1.67
C LEU A 14 6.43 -15.40 1.78
N PHE A 15 5.89 -14.35 1.15
CA PHE A 15 6.07 -12.98 1.64
C PHE A 15 4.77 -12.55 2.33
N LYS A 16 4.35 -13.34 3.33
CA LYS A 16 3.47 -12.83 4.38
C LYS A 16 4.24 -11.70 5.02
N ARG A 17 4.01 -10.48 4.54
CA ARG A 17 4.33 -9.25 5.26
C ARG A 17 3.73 -9.49 6.63
N THR A 18 4.58 -9.69 7.61
CA THR A 18 4.20 -9.83 9.00
C THR A 18 3.39 -8.60 9.33
N VAL A 19 2.06 -8.75 9.33
CA VAL A 19 1.15 -7.78 9.93
C VAL A 19 1.33 -7.98 11.43
N THR A 20 2.44 -7.49 11.96
CA THR A 20 2.57 -7.26 13.39
C THR A 20 1.90 -5.91 13.62
N ASP A 21 0.58 -5.98 13.66
CA ASP A 21 -0.28 -4.95 14.22
C ASP A 21 0.24 -4.58 15.62
N PRO A 22 0.13 -3.30 16.01
CA PRO A 22 -0.91 -3.12 17.01
C PRO A 22 -2.05 -2.18 16.58
N ARG A 23 -1.84 -1.30 15.58
CA ARG A 23 -2.86 -0.62 14.74
C ARG A 23 -2.21 -0.17 13.41
N ARG A 24 -2.00 -1.11 12.47
CA ARG A 24 -1.45 -0.97 11.09
C ARG A 24 -0.54 0.25 10.82
N ILE A 25 0.73 0.13 11.19
CA ILE A 25 1.76 1.03 10.67
C ILE A 25 2.21 0.50 9.31
N TYR A 26 1.92 1.23 8.23
CA TYR A 26 2.47 0.94 6.91
C TYR A 26 3.97 1.23 6.93
N HIS A 27 4.78 0.19 6.93
CA HIS A 27 6.23 0.30 6.77
C HIS A 27 6.61 0.02 5.32
N VAL A 28 7.17 1.01 4.64
CA VAL A 28 7.85 0.84 3.34
C VAL A 28 9.34 0.74 3.64
N GLY A 29 9.99 -0.31 3.15
CA GLY A 29 11.43 -0.47 3.31
C GLY A 29 12.19 0.60 2.54
N ARG A 30 13.37 0.97 3.05
CA ARG A 30 14.20 2.04 2.48
C ARG A 30 14.50 1.86 0.98
N ASN A 31 14.63 0.61 0.51
CA ASN A 31 14.94 0.28 -0.88
C ASN A 31 13.71 -0.09 -1.73
N ASP A 32 12.52 -0.17 -1.13
CA ASP A 32 11.29 -0.49 -1.86
C ASP A 32 10.90 0.64 -2.84
N PRO A 33 10.17 0.34 -3.92
CA PRO A 33 9.66 1.36 -4.81
C PRO A 33 8.73 2.33 -4.05
N CYS A 34 8.91 3.62 -4.28
CA CYS A 34 8.16 4.66 -3.59
C CYS A 34 6.67 4.62 -4.00
N PRO A 35 5.74 4.64 -3.03
CA PRO A 35 4.32 4.46 -3.33
C PRO A 35 3.63 5.71 -3.92
N CYS A 36 4.38 6.79 -4.22
CA CYS A 36 3.87 7.95 -4.97
C CYS A 36 3.69 7.69 -6.48
N GLY A 37 4.19 6.57 -7.00
CA GLY A 37 4.16 6.27 -8.45
C GLY A 37 5.36 6.77 -9.25
N SER A 38 6.42 7.28 -8.58
CA SER A 38 7.65 7.77 -9.25
C SER A 38 8.63 6.66 -9.64
N PHE A 39 8.39 5.40 -9.24
CA PHE A 39 9.27 4.23 -9.41
C PHE A 39 10.71 4.38 -8.85
N LYS A 40 11.05 5.50 -8.20
CA LYS A 40 12.30 5.68 -7.46
C LYS A 40 12.27 4.85 -6.17
N LYS A 41 13.43 4.51 -5.63
CA LYS A 41 13.52 3.87 -4.29
C LYS A 41 12.98 4.84 -3.23
N TYR A 42 12.35 4.32 -2.19
CA TYR A 42 11.72 5.15 -1.14
C TYR A 42 12.70 6.15 -0.53
N LYS A 43 13.94 5.71 -0.28
CA LYS A 43 15.06 6.54 0.20
C LYS A 43 15.41 7.73 -0.67
N ASP A 44 15.21 7.62 -1.97
CA ASP A 44 15.57 8.64 -2.95
C ASP A 44 14.35 9.50 -3.35
N CYS A 45 13.25 9.41 -2.59
CA CYS A 45 11.99 10.04 -2.96
C CYS A 45 11.23 10.66 -1.78
N HIS A 46 10.72 9.86 -0.84
CA HIS A 46 9.88 10.36 0.26
C HIS A 46 10.33 9.89 1.64
N ALA A 47 11.55 9.33 1.75
CA ALA A 47 12.05 8.85 3.03
C ALA A 47 12.23 9.95 4.09
N ASP A 48 12.52 11.19 3.70
CA ASP A 48 12.65 12.31 4.63
C ASP A 48 11.32 12.59 5.37
N ALA A 49 10.19 12.38 4.69
CA ALA A 49 8.87 12.51 5.28
C ALA A 49 8.43 11.25 6.06
N GLY A 50 9.14 10.13 5.88
CA GLY A 50 9.00 8.93 6.70
C GLY A 50 7.57 8.44 6.86
N GLU A 51 7.21 8.10 8.09
CA GLU A 51 5.89 7.53 8.44
C GLU A 51 4.73 8.51 8.16
N ALA A 52 4.96 9.82 8.29
CA ALA A 52 3.91 10.83 8.08
C ALA A 52 3.40 10.83 6.63
N TYR A 53 4.30 10.65 5.66
CA TYR A 53 3.93 10.52 4.26
C TYR A 53 3.12 9.25 3.99
N LEU A 54 3.52 8.11 4.58
CA LEU A 54 2.82 6.84 4.41
C LEU A 54 1.38 6.89 4.97
N LYS A 55 1.20 7.49 6.15
CA LYS A 55 -0.13 7.72 6.76
C LYS A 55 -1.01 8.62 5.89
N LYS A 56 -0.43 9.68 5.32
CA LYS A 56 -1.16 10.59 4.41
C LYS A 56 -1.64 9.83 3.17
N LEU A 57 -0.77 9.03 2.57
CA LEU A 57 -1.11 8.25 1.38
C LEU A 57 -2.19 7.20 1.66
N GLU A 58 -2.14 6.53 2.81
CA GLU A 58 -3.19 5.60 3.22
C GLU A 58 -4.54 6.29 3.40
N ARG A 59 -4.56 7.44 4.09
CA ARG A 59 -5.78 8.26 4.23
C ARG A 59 -6.36 8.63 2.87
N GLN A 60 -5.50 9.00 1.92
CA GLN A 60 -5.93 9.34 0.57
C GLN A 60 -6.52 8.12 -0.16
N ARG A 61 -5.90 6.95 -0.07
CA ARG A 61 -6.43 5.70 -0.65
C ARG A 61 -7.81 5.33 -0.07
N MET A 62 -7.96 5.40 1.25
CA MET A 62 -9.24 5.14 1.91
C MET A 62 -10.32 6.13 1.43
N GLN A 63 -9.93 7.40 1.29
CA GLN A 63 -10.78 8.44 0.76
C GLN A 63 -11.21 8.18 -0.70
N ASP A 64 -10.29 7.75 -1.55
CA ASP A 64 -10.58 7.38 -2.93
C ASP A 64 -11.48 6.13 -3.00
N GLU A 65 -11.28 5.16 -2.12
CA GLU A 65 -12.14 3.98 -1.99
C GLU A 65 -13.58 4.36 -1.59
N LEU A 66 -13.76 5.24 -0.60
CA LEU A 66 -15.07 5.76 -0.22
C LEU A 66 -15.75 6.50 -1.38
N ARG A 67 -14.97 7.26 -2.17
CA ARG A 67 -15.48 7.93 -3.37
C ARG A 67 -15.88 6.91 -4.43
N ALA A 68 -15.06 5.90 -4.69
CA ALA A 68 -15.31 4.85 -5.68
C ALA A 68 -16.53 4.01 -5.33
N ARG A 69 -16.76 3.73 -4.04
CA ARG A 69 -17.96 3.07 -3.53
C ARG A 69 -19.22 3.95 -3.61
N GLY A 70 -19.09 5.24 -3.93
CA GLY A 70 -20.20 6.18 -3.99
C GLY A 70 -20.73 6.57 -2.60
N VAL A 71 -19.89 6.50 -1.56
CA VAL A 71 -20.30 6.91 -0.21
C VAL A 71 -20.53 8.43 -0.21
N PRO A 72 -21.72 8.91 0.20
CA PRO A 72 -22.01 10.33 0.26
C PRO A 72 -21.02 11.09 1.15
N LEU A 73 -20.72 12.34 0.78
CA LEU A 73 -19.72 13.16 1.48
C LEU A 73 -20.02 13.32 2.97
N TRP A 74 -21.29 13.46 3.36
CA TRP A 74 -21.69 13.57 4.77
C TRP A 74 -21.35 12.32 5.59
N LYS A 75 -21.49 11.13 4.99
CA LYS A 75 -21.18 9.85 5.64
C LYS A 75 -19.68 9.62 5.72
N ARG A 76 -18.93 10.02 4.69
CA ARG A 76 -17.47 10.04 4.70
C ARG A 76 -16.90 11.00 5.74
N TRP A 77 -17.54 12.15 5.93
CA TRP A 77 -17.19 13.10 6.99
C TRP A 77 -17.43 12.51 8.39
N LEU A 78 -18.57 11.84 8.60
CA LEU A 78 -18.87 11.14 9.86
C LEU A 78 -17.83 10.05 10.22
N MET A 79 -17.32 9.33 9.22
CA MET A 79 -16.32 8.27 9.42
C MET A 79 -14.88 8.79 9.65
N MET A 80 -14.60 10.06 9.35
CA MET A 80 -13.26 10.67 9.46
C MET A 80 -13.16 11.73 10.57
N ARG A 81 -14.22 11.89 11.38
CA ARG A 81 -14.20 12.64 12.63
C ARG A 81 -13.75 11.74 13.77
#